data_AF-A0A917XN65-F1
#
_entry.id   AF-A0A917XN65-F1
#
_cell.length_a   1.000
_cell.length_b   1.000
_cell.length_c   1.000
_cell.angle_alpha   90.00
_cell.angle_beta   90.00
_cell.angle_gamma   90.00
#
_symmetry.space_group_name_H-M   'P 1'
#
loop_
_entity.id
_entity.type
_entity.pdbx_description
1 polymer ?
#
loop_
_entity_poly.entity_id
_entity_poly.type
_entity_poly.pdbx_seq_one_letter_code
_entity_poly.pdbx_strand_id
1 'polypeptide(L)'
;MAPGELGENITTRGIDLLGLPVGTSLRIGDSAVLEVTGLRNPCLQIDNFRDGLLKQVVGRDEAGNIVRKAGIMSIVREGGVVHPGDTGETELPRGRHQPLDRV
;
A
#
# COMPACT_ATOMS: atom_id res chain seq x y z
N MET A 1 11.57 12.29 1.50
CA MET A 1 10.11 12.45 1.49
C MET A 1 9.62 12.22 2.89
N ALA A 2 8.78 13.12 3.40
CA ALA A 2 8.11 12.96 4.68
C ALA A 2 6.85 12.07 4.55
N PRO A 3 6.42 11.39 5.63
CA PRO A 3 5.13 10.69 5.68
C PRO A 3 3.97 11.60 5.26
N GLY A 4 3.06 11.09 4.44
CA GLY A 4 1.86 11.79 3.94
C GLY A 4 2.08 12.60 2.66
N GLU A 5 3.32 12.79 2.20
CA GLU A 5 3.61 13.59 0.99
C GLU A 5 3.03 13.01 -0.30
N LEU A 6 2.72 11.71 -0.33
CA LEU A 6 2.08 11.08 -1.50
C LEU A 6 0.55 11.06 -1.40
N GLY A 7 -0.02 11.66 -0.35
CA GLY A 7 -1.45 11.60 -0.05
C GLY A 7 -1.89 10.24 0.49
N GLU A 8 -0.96 9.46 1.05
CA GLU A 8 -1.29 8.24 1.78
C GLU A 8 -1.89 8.57 3.16
N ASN A 9 -2.81 7.73 3.63
CA ASN A 9 -3.38 7.88 4.97
C ASN A 9 -2.50 7.26 6.06
N ILE A 10 -1.75 6.21 5.72
CA ILE A 10 -0.91 5.46 6.66
C ILE A 10 0.44 5.19 6.00
N THR A 11 1.51 5.61 6.66
CA THR A 11 2.90 5.31 6.26
C THR A 11 3.44 4.22 7.19
N THR A 12 3.95 3.13 6.60
CA THR A 12 4.48 1.99 7.36
C THR A 12 5.99 1.82 7.13
N ARG A 13 6.64 1.01 7.98
CA ARG A 13 8.06 0.63 7.84
C ARG A 13 8.23 -0.84 8.20
N GLY A 14 9.17 -1.51 7.53
CA GLY A 14 9.52 -2.91 7.85
C GLY A 14 8.57 -3.94 7.25
N ILE A 15 7.73 -3.53 6.29
CA ILE A 15 6.76 -4.37 5.61
C ILE A 15 6.90 -4.17 4.10
N ASP A 16 6.99 -5.27 3.35
CA ASP A 16 6.91 -5.24 1.89
C ASP A 16 5.44 -5.23 1.46
N LEU A 17 4.85 -4.03 1.40
CA LEU A 17 3.45 -3.85 1.00
C LEU A 17 3.17 -4.34 -0.43
N LEU A 18 4.13 -4.24 -1.34
CA LEU A 18 3.92 -4.55 -2.75
C LEU A 18 3.94 -6.06 -3.02
N GLY A 19 4.66 -6.81 -2.19
CA GLY A 19 4.70 -8.27 -2.20
C GLY A 19 3.51 -8.95 -1.50
N LEU A 20 2.64 -8.19 -0.83
CA LEU A 20 1.46 -8.77 -0.17
C LEU A 20 0.47 -9.32 -1.20
N PRO A 21 -0.19 -10.46 -0.92
CA PRO A 21 -1.29 -10.91 -1.77
C PRO A 21 -2.58 -10.13 -1.55
N VAL A 22 -3.45 -10.13 -2.56
CA VAL A 22 -4.83 -9.64 -2.45
C VAL A 22 -5.54 -10.38 -1.33
N GLY A 23 -6.27 -9.66 -0.48
CA GLY A 23 -6.98 -10.23 0.67
C GLY A 23 -6.13 -10.38 1.93
N THR A 24 -4.87 -9.88 1.94
CA THR A 24 -4.10 -9.77 3.18
C THR A 24 -4.82 -8.89 4.18
N SER A 25 -4.91 -9.33 5.43
CA SER A 25 -5.43 -8.54 6.54
C SER A 25 -4.29 -7.80 7.23
N LEU A 26 -4.46 -6.49 7.41
CA LEU A 26 -3.56 -5.62 8.15
C LEU A 26 -4.28 -5.18 9.42
N ARG A 27 -3.81 -5.66 10.58
CA ARG A 27 -4.27 -5.18 11.88
C ARG A 27 -3.34 -4.06 12.32
N ILE A 28 -3.89 -2.92 12.70
CA ILE A 28 -3.12 -1.73 13.09
C ILE A 28 -3.68 -1.20 14.41
N GLY A 29 -2.80 -0.99 15.38
CA GLY A 29 -3.21 -0.61 16.73
C GLY A 29 -4.09 -1.69 17.38
N ASP A 30 -5.04 -1.27 18.22
CA ASP A 30 -5.81 -2.20 19.05
C ASP A 30 -6.92 -2.92 18.29
N SER A 31 -7.58 -2.26 17.33
CA SER A 31 -8.81 -2.78 16.72
C SER A 31 -8.98 -2.53 15.22
N ALA A 32 -8.17 -1.68 14.58
CA ALA A 32 -8.38 -1.37 13.18
C ALA A 32 -7.92 -2.55 12.31
N VAL A 33 -8.81 -3.05 11.45
CA VAL A 33 -8.50 -4.14 10.51
C VAL A 33 -8.80 -3.67 9.10
N LEU A 34 -7.76 -3.67 8.26
CA LEU A 34 -7.84 -3.34 6.84
C LEU A 34 -7.63 -4.61 6.01
N GLU A 35 -8.30 -4.72 4.87
CA GLU A 35 -8.02 -5.76 3.88
C GLU A 35 -7.42 -5.15 2.63
N VAL A 36 -6.27 -5.68 2.21
CA VAL A 36 -5.56 -5.24 1.00
C VAL A 36 -6.34 -5.64 -0.26
N THR A 37 -6.65 -4.66 -1.11
CA THR A 37 -7.44 -4.88 -2.33
C THR A 37 -6.60 -4.81 -3.61
N GLY A 38 -5.55 -3.98 -3.64
CA GLY A 38 -4.73 -3.84 -4.84
C GLY A 38 -3.68 -2.75 -4.75
N LEU A 39 -2.95 -2.54 -5.84
CA LEU A 39 -1.99 -1.46 -5.98
C LEU A 39 -2.72 -0.14 -6.21
N ARG A 40 -2.27 0.91 -5.53
CA ARG A 40 -2.75 2.26 -5.83
C ARG A 40 -2.46 2.60 -7.29
N ASN A 41 -3.47 3.03 -8.01
CA ASN A 41 -3.28 3.61 -9.34
C ASN A 41 -2.67 5.01 -9.21
N PRO A 42 -1.43 5.25 -9.67
CA PRO A 42 -0.87 6.60 -9.66
C PRO A 42 -1.66 7.47 -10.65
N CYS A 43 -2.39 8.46 -10.14
CA CYS A 43 -3.09 9.44 -10.96
C CYS A 43 -2.17 10.62 -11.31
N LEU A 44 -2.57 11.41 -12.32
CA LEU A 44 -1.86 12.62 -12.78
C LEU A 44 -1.60 13.64 -11.65
N GLN A 45 -2.29 13.54 -10.51
CA GLN A 45 -2.04 14.41 -9.35
C GLN A 45 -0.65 14.20 -8.72
N ILE A 46 0.00 13.05 -8.93
CA ILE A 46 1.37 12.81 -8.43
C ILE A 46 2.40 13.67 -9.19
N ASP A 47 2.23 13.89 -10.49
CA ASP A 47 3.08 14.81 -11.26
C ASP A 47 2.84 16.28 -10.87
N ASN A 48 1.60 16.64 -10.47
CA ASN A 48 1.31 17.99 -9.96
C ASN A 48 1.95 18.28 -8.58
N PHE A 49 2.30 17.27 -7.80
CA PHE A 49 2.99 17.42 -6.52
C PHE A 49 4.48 17.69 -6.70
N ARG A 50 5.11 16.99 -7.65
CA ARG A 50 6.49 17.23 -8.11
C ARG A 50 6.64 16.69 -9.52
N ASP A 51 7.10 17.55 -10.43
CA ASP A 51 7.42 17.16 -11.80
C ASP A 51 8.36 15.93 -11.81
N GLY A 52 7.92 14.84 -12.44
CA GLY A 52 8.72 13.63 -12.62
C GLY A 52 8.61 12.61 -11.48
N LEU A 53 7.83 12.87 -10.43
CA LEU A 53 7.59 11.92 -9.34
C LEU A 53 6.86 10.66 -9.83
N LEU A 54 6.02 10.79 -10.87
CA LEU A 54 5.37 9.64 -11.53
C LEU A 54 6.40 8.64 -12.08
N LYS A 55 7.53 9.11 -12.62
CA LYS A 55 8.63 8.25 -13.10
C LYS A 55 9.40 7.55 -11.99
N GLN A 56 9.33 8.06 -10.75
CA GLN A 56 9.99 7.43 -9.59
C GLN A 56 9.10 6.41 -8.90
N VAL A 57 7.77 6.58 -8.93
CA VAL A 57 6.81 5.62 -8.39
C VAL A 57 6.38 4.56 -9.41
N VAL A 58 6.74 4.71 -10.69
CA VAL A 58 6.54 3.69 -11.73
C VAL A 58 7.91 3.27 -12.27
N GLY A 59 8.44 2.19 -11.73
CA GLY A 59 9.71 1.59 -12.17
C GLY A 59 9.51 0.37 -13.05
N ARG A 60 10.61 -0.22 -13.52
CA ARG A 60 10.63 -1.60 -14.02
C ARG A 60 11.49 -2.47 -13.10
N ASP A 61 11.05 -3.69 -12.83
CA ASP A 61 11.91 -4.69 -12.20
C ASP A 61 12.95 -5.23 -13.19
N GLU A 62 13.82 -6.13 -12.72
CA GLU A 62 14.87 -6.78 -13.53
C GLU A 62 14.30 -7.61 -14.69
N ALA A 63 13.04 -8.04 -14.60
CA ALA A 63 12.32 -8.75 -15.65
C ALA A 63 11.58 -7.81 -16.62
N GLY A 64 11.63 -6.49 -16.40
CA GLY A 64 10.97 -5.48 -17.22
C GLY A 64 9.50 -5.22 -16.86
N ASN A 65 8.97 -5.82 -15.79
CA ASN A 65 7.60 -5.61 -15.36
C ASN A 65 7.44 -4.25 -14.69
N ILE A 66 6.29 -3.61 -14.91
CA ILE A 66 6.00 -2.30 -14.30
C ILE A 66 5.76 -2.48 -12.80
N VAL A 67 6.65 -1.91 -11.97
CA VAL A 67 6.49 -1.87 -10.51
C VAL A 67 5.94 -0.52 -10.11
N ARG A 68 4.74 -0.53 -9.52
CA ARG A 68 4.07 0.68 -9.01
C ARG A 68 4.37 0.81 -7.52
N LYS A 69 5.36 1.64 -7.18
CA LYS A 69 5.74 2.01 -5.80
C LYS A 69 4.85 3.11 -5.21
N ALA A 70 3.59 3.17 -5.65
CA ALA A 70 2.64 4.20 -5.21
C ALA A 70 1.89 3.81 -3.91
N GLY A 71 2.18 2.63 -3.36
CA GLY A 71 1.49 2.05 -2.21
C GLY A 71 0.35 1.11 -2.62
N ILE A 72 -0.40 0.66 -1.62
CA ILE A 72 -1.54 -0.24 -1.77
C ILE A 72 -2.83 0.49 -1.40
N MET A 73 -3.95 -0.02 -1.90
CA MET A 73 -5.28 0.32 -1.45
C MET A 73 -5.83 -0.79 -0.55
N SER A 74 -6.69 -0.39 0.38
CA SER A 74 -7.36 -1.31 1.28
C SER A 74 -8.78 -0.84 1.57
N ILE A 75 -9.59 -1.76 2.08
CA ILE A 75 -10.91 -1.46 2.62
C ILE A 75 -10.91 -1.72 4.13
N VAL A 76 -11.73 -0.96 4.86
CA VAL A 76 -11.91 -1.17 6.31
C VAL A 76 -12.82 -2.38 6.51
N ARG A 77 -12.30 -3.42 7.18
CA ARG A 77 -13.09 -4.57 7.65
C ARG A 77 -13.61 -4.36 9.06
N GLU A 78 -12.77 -3.79 9.92
CA GLU A 78 -13.12 -3.39 11.28
C GLU A 78 -12.59 -1.98 11.56
N GLY A 79 -13.47 -1.10 12.07
CA GLY A 79 -13.12 0.26 12.43
C GLY A 79 -12.32 0.32 13.73
N GLY A 80 -11.46 1.32 13.86
CA GLY A 80 -10.65 1.53 15.04
C GLY A 80 -9.94 2.86 15.00
N VAL A 81 -9.41 3.28 16.15
CA VAL A 81 -8.54 4.46 16.22
C VAL A 81 -7.12 4.00 15.90
N VAL A 82 -6.45 4.72 15.00
CA VAL A 82 -5.05 4.50 14.63
C VAL A 82 -4.25 5.74 15.00
N HIS A 83 -3.12 5.54 15.68
CA HIS A 83 -2.21 6.59 16.08
C HIS A 83 -0.82 6.41 15.44
N PRO A 84 -0.06 7.51 15.24
CA PRO A 84 1.35 7.40 14.88
C PRO A 84 2.13 6.58 15.91
N GLY A 85 2.86 5.56 15.44
CA GLY A 85 3.63 4.66 16.28
C GLY A 85 2.95 3.34 16.60
N ASP A 86 1.68 3.17 16.23
CA ASP A 86 0.98 1.89 16.37
C ASP A 86 1.70 0.79 15.57
N THR A 87 1.79 -0.39 16.18
CA THR A 87 2.31 -1.58 15.52
C THR A 87 1.28 -2.15 14.56
N GLY A 88 1.78 -2.73 13.47
CA GLY A 88 0.96 -3.44 12.49
C GLY A 88 1.32 -4.92 12.43
N GLU A 89 0.31 -5.76 12.28
CA GLU A 89 0.46 -7.19 12.01
C GLU A 89 -0.21 -7.55 10.68
N THR A 90 0.37 -8.52 9.97
CA THR A 90 -0.16 -9.01 8.70
C THR A 90 -0.62 -10.45 8.84
N GLU A 91 -1.85 -10.73 8.40
CA GLU A 91 -2.34 -12.10 8.22
C GLU A 91 -2.58 -12.37 6.73
N LEU A 92 -1.90 -13.37 6.20
CA LEU A 92 -2.02 -13.73 4.78
C LEU A 92 -3.33 -14.49 4.52
N PRO A 93 -3.96 -14.30 3.35
CA PRO A 93 -5.16 -15.03 2.98
C PRO A 93 -4.85 -16.54 2.88
N ARG A 94 -5.83 -17.35 3.22
CA ARG A 94 -5.74 -18.80 3.07
C ARG A 94 -5.78 -19.20 1.61
N GLY A 95 -5.04 -20.25 1.26
CA GLY A 95 -5.04 -20.82 -0.09
C GLY A 95 -4.01 -20.18 -1.03
N ARG A 96 -4.31 -20.19 -2.33
CA ARG A 96 -3.38 -19.69 -3.36
C ARG A 96 -3.32 -18.16 -3.33
N HIS A 97 -2.12 -17.63 -3.18
CA HIS A 97 -1.86 -16.19 -3.20
C HIS A 97 -2.03 -15.62 -4.60
N GLN A 98 -2.80 -14.53 -4.69
CA GLN A 98 -2.94 -13.73 -5.90
C GLN A 98 -2.12 -12.44 -5.72
N PRO A 99 -1.24 -12.09 -6.67
CA PRO A 99 -0.49 -10.83 -6.61
C PRO A 99 -1.44 -9.64 -6.76
N LEU A 100 -1.05 -8.49 -6.19
CA LEU A 100 -1.82 -7.26 -6.32
C LEU A 100 -1.82 -6.78 -7.78
N ASP A 101 -3.00 -6.39 -8.26
CA ASP A 101 -3.15 -5.61 -9.48
C ASP A 101 -3.69 -4.22 -9.15
N ARG A 102 -3.71 -3.34 -10.14
CA ARG A 102 -4.25 -1.99 -10.03
C ARG A 102 -5.76 -2.04 -9.74
N VAL A 103 -6.18 -1.27 -8.74
CA VAL A 103 -7.59 -0.91 -8.50
C VAL A 103 -8.00 0.36 -9.25
#